data_AF-A0A527GUJ4-F1
#
_entry.id   AF-A0A527GUJ4-F1
#
_cell.length_a   1.000
_cell.length_b   1.000
_cell.length_c   1.000
_cell.angle_alpha   90.00
_cell.angle_beta   90.00
_cell.angle_gamma   90.00
#
_symmetry.space_group_name_H-M   'P 1'
#
loop_
_entity.id
_entity.type
_entity.pdbx_description
1 polymer ?
#
loop_
_entity_poly.entity_id
_entity_poly.type
_entity_poly.pdbx_seq_one_letter_code
_entity_poly.pdbx_strand_id
1 'polypeptide(L)'
;LGLIGVVIIVRPGVGSVDPGHLVVLGAAACFGISVVTIKSLTRTDSVVRIICWMLIIQSVVGLIPALYTWRNPPLELWPWIVLIAFTGMSSHFCMARALGHADATIVSPMDFLRVPLSALIGWLLYSEQIDVFTAGGALLILMGNLLNLQRRPMKPAEVAAS
;
A
#
# COMPACT_ATOMS: atom_id res chain seq x y z
N LEU A 1 -13.62 9.29 3.38
CA LEU A 1 -13.63 9.55 1.92
C LEU A 1 -12.81 8.51 1.15
N GLY A 2 -11.51 8.31 1.44
CA GLY A 2 -10.70 7.27 0.80
C GLY A 2 -11.31 5.86 0.85
N LEU A 3 -11.70 5.40 2.04
CA LEU A 3 -12.39 4.11 2.22
C LEU A 3 -13.68 3.99 1.38
N ILE A 4 -14.49 5.06 1.34
CA ILE A 4 -15.76 5.10 0.59
C ILE A 4 -15.48 4.98 -0.92
N GLY A 5 -14.47 5.70 -1.41
CA GLY A 5 -14.03 5.59 -2.80
C GLY A 5 -13.57 4.18 -3.16
N VAL A 6 -12.81 3.51 -2.28
CA VAL A 6 -12.43 2.10 -2.50
C VAL A 6 -13.64 1.18 -2.55
N VAL A 7 -14.63 1.33 -1.67
CA VAL A 7 -15.85 0.51 -1.70
C VAL A 7 -16.62 0.68 -3.01
N ILE A 8 -16.66 1.90 -3.55
CA ILE A 8 -17.31 2.17 -4.85
C ILE A 8 -16.57 1.48 -6.00
N ILE A 9 -15.23 1.46 -5.98
CA ILE A 9 -14.41 0.82 -7.02
C ILE A 9 -14.49 -0.70 -6.91
N VAL A 10 -14.31 -1.24 -5.71
CA VAL A 10 -14.30 -2.70 -5.46
C VAL A 10 -15.67 -3.31 -5.72
N ARG A 11 -16.74 -2.50 -5.58
CA ARG A 11 -18.14 -2.87 -5.81
C ARG A 11 -18.41 -4.28 -5.28
N PRO A 12 -18.32 -4.48 -3.95
CA PRO A 12 -18.46 -5.80 -3.36
C PRO A 12 -19.74 -6.44 -3.90
N GLY A 13 -19.58 -7.46 -4.75
CA GLY A 13 -20.69 -8.08 -5.45
C GLY A 13 -21.65 -8.69 -4.44
N VAL A 14 -22.95 -8.62 -4.71
CA VAL A 14 -24.02 -9.31 -3.94
C VAL A 14 -24.02 -10.83 -4.15
N GLY A 15 -22.85 -11.41 -4.45
CA GLY A 15 -22.66 -12.85 -4.58
C GLY A 15 -22.55 -13.55 -3.22
N SER A 16 -22.66 -14.87 -3.22
CA SER A 16 -22.45 -15.71 -2.04
C SER A 16 -21.10 -15.40 -1.37
N VAL A 17 -21.09 -15.31 -0.04
CA VAL A 17 -19.88 -15.11 0.75
C VAL A 17 -18.96 -16.32 0.55
N ASP A 18 -17.99 -16.18 -0.35
CA ASP A 18 -16.94 -17.16 -0.55
C ASP A 18 -15.92 -17.10 0.61
N PRO A 19 -15.35 -18.24 1.06
CA PRO A 19 -14.31 -18.27 2.09
C PRO A 19 -13.13 -17.31 1.82
N GLY A 20 -12.85 -16.99 0.56
CA GLY A 20 -11.84 -16.00 0.18
C GLY A 20 -12.08 -14.61 0.77
N HIS A 21 -13.35 -14.18 0.94
CA HIS A 21 -13.66 -12.89 1.54
C HIS A 21 -13.24 -12.81 3.02
N LEU A 22 -13.40 -13.91 3.76
CA LEU A 22 -12.97 -14.00 5.17
C LEU A 22 -11.45 -13.94 5.28
N VAL A 23 -10.73 -14.60 4.36
CA VAL A 23 -9.27 -14.54 4.30
C VAL A 23 -8.79 -13.11 4.02
N VAL A 24 -9.43 -12.41 3.07
CA VAL A 24 -9.10 -11.00 2.75
C VAL A 24 -9.37 -10.08 3.93
N LEU A 25 -10.48 -10.26 4.65
CA LEU A 25 -10.77 -9.49 5.87
C LEU A 25 -9.72 -9.74 6.96
N GLY A 26 -9.33 -11.00 7.18
CA GLY A 26 -8.24 -11.36 8.08
C GLY A 26 -6.92 -10.71 7.67
N ALA A 27 -6.59 -10.74 6.38
CA ALA A 27 -5.38 -10.11 5.83
C ALA A 27 -5.40 -8.58 6.03
N ALA A 28 -6.55 -7.93 5.83
CA ALA A 28 -6.70 -6.49 6.07
C ALA A 28 -6.48 -6.12 7.54
N ALA A 29 -7.00 -6.93 8.48
CA ALA A 29 -6.75 -6.74 9.91
C ALA A 29 -5.26 -6.92 10.25
N CYS A 30 -4.63 -7.99 9.76
CA CYS A 30 -3.19 -8.24 9.93
C CYS A 30 -2.34 -7.12 9.33
N PHE A 31 -2.72 -6.58 8.18
CA PHE A 31 -2.03 -5.46 7.54
C PHE A 31 -2.11 -4.19 8.39
N GLY A 32 -3.31 -3.87 8.91
CA GLY A 32 -3.50 -2.75 9.84
C GLY A 32 -2.62 -2.88 11.10
N ILE A 33 -2.57 -4.07 11.70
CA ILE A 33 -1.70 -4.36 12.84
C ILE A 33 -0.23 -4.16 12.45
N SER A 34 0.19 -4.70 11.30
CA SER A 34 1.56 -4.57 10.80
C SER A 34 2.00 -3.12 10.65
N VAL A 35 1.15 -2.25 10.07
CA VAL A 35 1.45 -0.81 9.93
C VAL A 35 1.65 -0.14 11.28
N VAL A 36 0.81 -0.45 12.27
CA VAL A 36 0.95 0.09 13.63
C VAL A 36 2.22 -0.42 14.30
N THR A 37 2.55 -1.71 14.15
CA THR A 37 3.78 -2.30 14.69
C THR A 37 5.03 -1.70 14.06
N ILE A 38 5.05 -1.51 12.73
CA ILE A 38 6.17 -0.87 12.02
C ILE A 38 6.36 0.54 12.58
N LYS A 39 5.28 1.31 12.72
CA LYS A 39 5.36 2.65 13.30
C LYS A 39 5.91 2.63 14.73
N SER A 40 5.49 1.67 15.55
CA SER A 40 6.04 1.50 16.90
C SER A 40 7.55 1.22 16.87
N LEU A 41 7.99 0.30 16.01
CA LEU A 41 9.41 -0.04 15.84
C LEU A 41 10.24 1.14 15.32
N THR A 42 9.69 1.98 14.42
CA THR A 42 10.43 3.16 13.93
C THR A 42 10.77 4.18 15.02
N ARG A 43 10.15 4.09 16.22
CA ARG A 43 10.49 4.94 17.37
C ARG A 43 11.72 4.45 18.14
N THR A 44 12.03 3.16 18.08
CA THR A 44 13.12 2.52 18.85
C THR A 44 14.29 2.09 17.97
N ASP A 45 14.01 1.71 16.72
CA ASP A 45 14.97 1.11 15.80
C ASP A 45 15.12 1.92 14.51
N SER A 46 16.26 1.74 13.86
CA SER A 46 16.50 2.35 12.56
C SER A 46 15.62 1.71 11.48
N VAL A 47 15.12 2.54 10.56
CA VAL A 47 14.30 2.12 9.42
C VAL A 47 14.96 0.99 8.61
N VAL A 48 16.28 1.05 8.43
CA VAL A 48 17.07 0.02 7.72
C VAL A 48 16.97 -1.34 8.42
N ARG A 49 17.03 -1.39 9.77
CA ARG A 49 16.93 -2.63 10.55
C ARG A 49 15.56 -3.27 10.40
N ILE A 50 14.50 -2.44 10.44
CA ILE A 50 13.11 -2.89 10.30
C ILE A 50 12.91 -3.55 8.93
N ILE A 51 13.34 -2.88 7.86
CA ILE A 51 13.19 -3.38 6.49
C ILE A 51 14.01 -4.64 6.28
N CYS A 52 15.25 -4.68 6.78
CA CYS A 52 16.10 -5.86 6.66
C CYS A 52 15.43 -7.09 7.28
N TRP A 53 14.92 -6.98 8.50
CA TRP A 53 14.17 -8.07 9.15
C TRP A 53 12.87 -8.42 8.42
N MET A 54 12.15 -7.42 7.92
CA MET A 54 10.92 -7.64 7.17
C MET A 54 11.18 -8.44 5.88
N LEU A 55 12.24 -8.09 5.14
CA LEU A 55 12.65 -8.80 3.93
C LEU A 55 13.14 -10.21 4.23
N ILE A 56 13.91 -10.41 5.30
CA ILE A 56 14.37 -11.75 5.72
C ILE A 56 13.17 -12.63 6.04
N ILE A 57 12.24 -12.16 6.88
CA ILE A 57 11.05 -12.93 7.26
C ILE A 57 10.18 -13.22 6.04
N GLN A 58 9.92 -12.23 5.19
CA GLN A 58 9.16 -12.42 3.95
C GLN A 58 9.83 -13.41 3.00
N SER A 59 11.16 -13.37 2.89
CA SER A 59 11.92 -14.31 2.05
C SER A 59 11.85 -15.73 2.58
N VAL A 60 11.98 -15.94 3.89
CA VAL A 60 11.87 -17.26 4.52
C VAL A 60 10.45 -17.81 4.37
N VAL A 61 9.43 -16.98 4.65
CA VAL A 61 8.02 -17.38 4.49
C VAL A 61 7.69 -17.68 3.04
N GLY A 62 8.20 -16.89 2.08
CA GLY A 62 8.04 -17.11 0.65
C GLY A 62 8.82 -18.31 0.12
N LEU A 63 9.92 -18.70 0.77
CA LEU A 63 10.71 -19.87 0.41
C LEU A 63 9.93 -21.17 0.65
N ILE A 64 9.11 -21.25 1.70
CA ILE A 64 8.32 -22.44 2.03
C ILE A 64 7.45 -22.89 0.83
N PRO A 65 6.53 -22.08 0.28
CA PRO A 65 5.74 -22.47 -0.88
C PRO A 65 6.58 -22.60 -2.16
N ALA A 66 7.67 -21.82 -2.27
CA ALA A 66 8.58 -21.93 -3.41
C ALA A 66 9.24 -23.31 -3.47
N LEU A 67 9.60 -23.93 -2.34
CA LEU A 67 10.16 -25.28 -2.30
C LEU A 67 9.17 -26.34 -2.81
N TYR A 68 7.87 -26.17 -2.56
CA TYR A 68 6.84 -27.12 -3.03
C TYR A 68 6.49 -26.96 -4.52
N THR A 69 6.66 -25.76 -5.09
CA THR A 69 6.17 -25.42 -6.44
C THR A 69 7.25 -24.81 -7.34
N TRP A 70 8.52 -25.05 -7.01
CA TRP A 70 9.65 -24.41 -7.67
C TRP A 70 9.62 -24.61 -9.19
N ARG A 71 9.64 -23.51 -9.94
CA ARG A 71 9.83 -23.51 -11.39
C ARG A 71 10.95 -22.55 -11.72
N ASN A 72 11.92 -23.02 -12.49
CA ASN A 72 13.03 -22.16 -12.89
C ASN A 72 12.53 -21.10 -13.88
N PRO A 73 12.69 -19.80 -13.58
CA PRO A 73 12.29 -18.76 -14.50
C PRO A 73 13.23 -18.76 -15.73
N PRO A 74 12.69 -18.64 -16.96
CA PRO A 74 13.50 -18.45 -18.16
C PRO A 74 14.39 -17.21 -18.04
N LEU A 75 15.57 -17.26 -18.69
CA LEU A 75 16.59 -16.20 -18.66
C LEU A 75 16.05 -14.82 -19.04
N GLU A 76 15.06 -14.77 -19.93
CA GLU A 76 14.41 -13.54 -20.39
C GLU A 76 13.64 -12.79 -19.30
N LEU A 77 13.18 -13.47 -18.25
CA LEU A 77 12.42 -12.86 -17.15
C LEU A 77 13.31 -12.27 -16.06
N TRP A 78 14.60 -12.61 -16.02
CA TRP A 78 15.52 -12.14 -14.97
C TRP A 78 15.62 -10.61 -14.86
N PRO A 79 15.71 -9.83 -15.97
CA PRO A 79 15.68 -8.37 -15.89
C PRO A 79 14.43 -7.83 -15.21
N TRP A 80 13.26 -8.41 -15.51
CA TRP A 80 11.99 -8.03 -14.91
C TRP A 80 11.92 -8.40 -13.42
N ILE A 81 12.44 -9.57 -13.04
CA ILE A 81 12.53 -10.01 -11.64
C ILE A 81 13.39 -9.03 -10.83
N VAL A 82 14.56 -8.64 -11.35
CA VAL A 82 15.43 -7.67 -10.69
C VAL A 82 14.75 -6.30 -10.56
N LEU A 83 14.05 -5.85 -11.60
CA LEU A 83 13.31 -4.59 -11.57
C LEU A 83 12.21 -4.60 -10.50
N ILE A 84 11.41 -5.67 -10.44
CA ILE A 84 10.35 -5.84 -9.44
C ILE A 84 10.94 -5.92 -8.03
N ALA A 85 12.05 -6.64 -7.84
CA ALA A 85 12.72 -6.73 -6.55
C ALA A 85 13.22 -5.36 -6.06
N PHE A 86 13.86 -4.59 -6.95
CA PHE A 86 14.40 -3.28 -6.60
C PHE A 86 13.30 -2.25 -6.32
N THR A 87 12.26 -2.22 -7.16
CA THR A 87 11.11 -1.32 -6.98
C THR A 87 10.29 -1.69 -5.74
N GLY A 88 10.09 -2.98 -5.47
CA GLY A 88 9.43 -3.47 -4.26
C GLY A 88 10.20 -3.11 -2.99
N MET A 89 11.52 -3.33 -2.98
CA MET A 89 12.38 -2.93 -1.86
C MET A 89 12.34 -1.42 -1.64
N SER A 90 12.44 -0.63 -2.70
CA SER A 90 12.37 0.83 -2.64
C SER A 90 11.01 1.32 -2.11
N SER A 91 9.92 0.67 -2.52
CA SER A 91 8.56 0.96 -2.03
C SER A 91 8.45 0.71 -0.53
N HIS A 92 8.89 -0.46 -0.06
CA HIS A 92 8.91 -0.77 1.38
C HIS A 92 9.81 0.19 2.17
N PHE A 93 10.95 0.57 1.60
CA PHE A 93 11.85 1.55 2.21
C PHE A 93 11.20 2.93 2.35
N CYS A 94 10.57 3.41 1.28
CA CYS A 94 9.84 4.67 1.30
C CYS A 94 8.70 4.65 2.32
N MET A 95 7.94 3.54 2.39
CA MET A 95 6.83 3.38 3.34
C MET A 95 7.32 3.41 4.79
N ALA A 96 8.32 2.60 5.13
CA ALA A 96 8.86 2.55 6.50
C ALA A 96 9.46 3.91 6.91
N ARG A 97 10.14 4.60 5.98
CA ARG A 97 10.67 5.95 6.22
C ARG A 97 9.54 6.97 6.41
N ALA A 98 8.47 6.89 5.61
CA ALA A 98 7.30 7.76 5.75
C ALA A 98 6.61 7.57 7.13
N LEU A 99 6.46 6.33 7.59
CA LEU A 99 5.91 6.03 8.91
C LEU A 99 6.79 6.51 10.08
N GLY A 100 8.11 6.61 9.87
CA GLY A 100 9.03 7.20 10.83
C GLY A 100 8.94 8.73 10.92
N HIS A 101 8.56 9.40 9.83
CA HIS A 101 8.47 10.87 9.77
C HIS A 101 7.04 11.43 9.96
N ALA A 102 6.02 10.66 9.63
CA ALA A 102 4.62 11.07 9.68
C ALA A 102 3.75 10.00 10.35
N ASP A 103 2.68 10.43 10.99
CA ASP A 103 1.76 9.52 11.65
C ASP A 103 1.05 8.60 10.64
N ALA A 104 0.80 7.33 11.02
CA ALA A 104 -0.01 6.40 10.24
C ALA A 104 -1.35 6.97 9.76
N THR A 105 -1.95 7.91 10.51
CA THR A 105 -3.19 8.61 10.13
C THR A 105 -3.03 9.52 8.91
N ILE A 106 -1.81 9.99 8.61
CA ILE A 106 -1.46 10.78 7.42
C ILE A 106 -1.05 9.84 6.27
N VAL A 107 -0.33 8.76 6.59
CA VAL A 107 0.16 7.79 5.60
C VAL A 107 -0.98 6.94 5.03
N SER A 108 -1.98 6.57 5.84
CA SER A 108 -3.11 5.73 5.42
C SER A 108 -3.94 6.36 4.27
N PRO A 109 -4.33 7.66 4.31
CA PRO A 109 -4.96 8.33 3.18
C PRO A 109 -4.11 8.38 1.90
N MET A 110 -2.78 8.46 2.03
CA MET A 110 -1.86 8.46 0.89
C MET A 110 -1.75 7.07 0.26
N ASP A 111 -1.82 6.00 1.06
CA ASP A 111 -1.81 4.62 0.56
C ASP A 111 -3.00 4.35 -0.37
N PHE A 112 -4.17 4.94 -0.12
CA PHE A 112 -5.33 4.83 -1.01
C PHE A 112 -5.09 5.46 -2.40
N LEU A 113 -4.12 6.36 -2.57
CA LEU A 113 -3.77 6.96 -3.85
C LEU A 113 -3.23 5.93 -4.85
N ARG A 114 -2.71 4.80 -4.35
CA ARG A 114 -2.35 3.64 -5.17
C ARG A 114 -3.50 3.19 -6.08
N VAL A 115 -4.74 3.25 -5.60
CA VAL A 115 -5.90 2.72 -6.36
C VAL A 115 -6.16 3.56 -7.63
N PRO A 116 -6.33 4.90 -7.55
CA PRO A 116 -6.39 5.75 -8.73
C PRO A 116 -5.18 5.63 -9.67
N LEU A 117 -3.96 5.60 -9.11
CA LEU A 117 -2.74 5.50 -9.92
C LEU A 117 -2.64 4.17 -10.66
N SER A 118 -3.02 3.08 -10.01
CA SER A 118 -3.07 1.76 -10.65
C SER A 118 -4.10 1.74 -11.79
N ALA A 119 -5.27 2.35 -11.62
CA ALA A 119 -6.27 2.46 -12.67
C ALA A 119 -5.78 3.31 -13.85
N LEU A 120 -5.08 4.41 -13.58
CA LEU A 120 -4.48 5.26 -14.61
C LEU A 120 -3.41 4.51 -15.42
N ILE A 121 -2.54 3.75 -14.74
CA ILE A 121 -1.51 2.93 -15.40
C ILE A 121 -2.17 1.80 -16.21
N GLY A 122 -3.22 1.16 -15.68
CA GLY A 122 -4.02 0.16 -16.40
C GLY A 122 -4.58 0.70 -17.71
N TRP A 123 -5.19 1.90 -17.67
CA TRP A 123 -5.68 2.57 -18.86
C TRP A 123 -4.57 2.94 -19.85
N LEU A 124 -3.43 3.49 -19.36
CA LEU A 124 -2.36 3.98 -20.23
C LEU A 124 -1.55 2.87 -20.90
N LEU A 125 -1.23 1.80 -20.16
CA LEU A 125 -0.37 0.71 -20.65
C LEU A 125 -1.15 -0.46 -21.23
N TYR A 126 -2.34 -0.74 -20.69
CA TYR A 126 -3.14 -1.90 -21.08
C TYR A 126 -4.43 -1.53 -21.83
N SER A 127 -4.69 -0.23 -22.07
CA SER A 127 -5.92 0.26 -22.72
C SER A 127 -7.19 -0.23 -22.03
N GLU A 128 -7.12 -0.47 -20.72
CA GLU A 128 -8.24 -0.95 -19.91
C GLU A 128 -9.30 0.15 -19.79
N GLN A 129 -10.58 -0.18 -20.03
CA GLN A 129 -11.65 0.82 -19.98
C GLN A 129 -11.90 1.27 -18.54
N ILE A 130 -11.77 2.58 -18.28
CA ILE A 130 -12.13 3.17 -17.00
C ILE A 130 -13.65 3.33 -16.95
N ASP A 131 -14.31 2.50 -16.16
CA ASP A 131 -15.73 2.61 -15.86
C ASP A 131 -16.03 3.88 -15.02
N VAL A 132 -17.26 4.39 -15.12
CA VAL A 132 -17.74 5.59 -14.40
C VAL A 132 -17.58 5.42 -12.88
N PHE A 133 -17.75 4.19 -12.37
CA PHE A 133 -17.55 3.87 -10.96
C PHE A 133 -16.07 4.00 -10.55
N THR A 134 -15.13 3.56 -11.40
CA THR A 134 -13.69 3.70 -11.16
C THR A 134 -13.30 5.17 -11.14
N ALA A 135 -13.80 5.96 -12.08
CA ALA A 135 -13.57 7.40 -12.13
C ALA A 135 -14.15 8.13 -10.90
N GLY A 136 -15.40 7.81 -10.51
CA GLY A 136 -16.06 8.40 -9.36
C GLY A 136 -15.41 8.04 -8.02
N GLY A 137 -15.02 6.78 -7.85
CA GLY A 137 -14.28 6.32 -6.67
C GLY A 137 -12.88 6.96 -6.59
N ALA A 138 -12.19 7.11 -7.72
CA ALA A 138 -10.90 7.79 -7.78
C ALA A 138 -11.02 9.27 -7.37
N LEU A 139 -12.04 9.98 -7.87
CA LEU A 139 -12.32 11.36 -7.49
C LEU A 139 -12.55 11.51 -5.97
N LEU A 140 -13.32 10.61 -5.36
CA LEU A 140 -13.57 10.59 -3.91
C LEU A 140 -12.30 10.35 -3.10
N ILE A 141 -11.42 9.47 -3.57
CA ILE A 141 -10.11 9.23 -2.94
C ILE A 141 -9.27 10.50 -3.00
N LEU A 142 -9.18 11.14 -4.17
CA LEU A 142 -8.41 12.37 -4.37
C LEU A 142 -8.93 13.52 -3.51
N MET A 143 -10.23 13.75 -3.48
CA MET A 143 -10.87 14.76 -2.62
C MET A 143 -10.63 14.46 -1.14
N GLY A 144 -10.72 13.20 -0.74
CA GLY A 144 -10.43 12.78 0.64
C GLY A 144 -9.00 13.05 1.06
N ASN A 145 -8.04 12.82 0.16
CA ASN A 145 -6.64 13.08 0.40
C ASN A 145 -6.35 14.59 0.51
N LEU A 146 -6.91 15.40 -0.40
CA LEU A 146 -6.78 16.86 -0.38
C LEU A 146 -7.31 17.48 0.92
N LEU A 147 -8.49 17.07 1.36
CA LEU A 147 -9.08 17.55 2.62
C LEU A 147 -8.25 17.14 3.85
N ASN A 148 -7.61 15.97 3.82
CA ASN A 148 -6.75 15.51 4.91
C ASN A 148 -5.47 16.38 5.00
N LEU A 149 -4.88 16.73 3.86
CA LEU A 149 -3.72 17.63 3.77
C LEU A 149 -4.05 19.05 4.25
N GLN A 150 -5.23 19.57 3.90
CA GLN A 150 -5.69 20.91 4.29
C GLN A 150 -5.98 21.05 5.79
N ARG A 151 -6.36 19.95 6.47
CA ARG A 151 -6.68 19.96 7.91
C ARG A 151 -5.45 19.82 8.81
N ARG A 152 -4.23 19.87 8.27
CA ARG A 152 -3.01 19.86 9.06
C ARG A 152 -3.05 21.05 10.03
N PRO A 153 -3.19 20.86 11.36
CA PRO A 153 -3.09 21.97 12.29
C PRO A 153 -1.65 22.50 12.18
N MET A 154 -1.48 23.79 11.94
CA MET A 154 -0.16 24.43 11.99
C MET A 154 0.46 24.10 13.35
N LYS A 155 1.68 23.57 13.35
CA LYS A 155 2.41 23.38 14.61
C LYS A 155 2.65 24.79 15.19
N PRO A 156 2.47 25.00 16.52
CA PRO A 156 2.70 26.29 17.18
C PRO A 156 4.09 26.92 16.92
N ALA A 157 5.06 26.14 16.43
CA ALA A 157 6.40 26.60 16.09
C ALA A 157 6.46 27.53 14.85
N GLU A 158 5.52 27.46 13.91
CA GLU A 158 5.47 28.36 12.74
C GLU A 158 4.81 29.71 13.06
N VAL A 159 3.92 29.76 14.07
CA VAL A 159 3.27 30.99 14.52
C VAL A 159 4.22 31.88 15.32
N ALA A 160 5.27 31.30 15.93
CA ALA A 160 6.29 32.05 16.65
C ALA A 160 7.36 32.70 15.74
N ALA A 161 7.33 32.42 14.43
CA ALA A 161 8.30 32.89 13.45
C ALA A 161 7.73 33.91 12.43
N SER A 162 6.47 34.34 12.60
CA SER A 162 5.83 35.39 11.79
C SER A 162 5.71 36.70 12.54
#